data_AF-A0A023WTH1-F1
#
_entry.id   AF-A0A023WTH1-F1
#
_cell.length_a   1.000
_cell.length_b   1.000
_cell.length_c   1.000
_cell.angle_alpha   90.00
_cell.angle_beta   90.00
_cell.angle_gamma   90.00
#
_symmetry.space_group_name_H-M   'P 1'
#
loop_
_entity.id
_entity.type
_entity.pdbx_description
1 polymer ?
#
loop_
_entity_poly.entity_id
_entity_poly.type
_entity_poly.pdbx_seq_one_letter_code
_entity_poly.pdbx_strand_id
1 'polypeptide(L)'
;MDISHLDHLVLTVADLEATIDFYTRVLGMQLVTFGEGRKALAFGNQKINLHQAGREFEPKAERPTPGSADLCFIVATPLEQVIAHLQAQQVAIAEGPVQRTGATGPIRSVYLRDPDHNLIELSNPLEHPLEPNA
;
A
#
# COMPACT_ATOMS: atom_id res chain seq x y z
N MET A 1 -18.76 -5.94 20.09
CA MET A 1 -17.87 -6.35 18.98
C MET A 1 -16.65 -5.47 19.07
N ASP A 2 -15.46 -6.05 19.13
CA ASP A 2 -14.18 -5.36 19.32
C ASP A 2 -13.23 -5.85 18.21
N ILE A 3 -12.79 -4.95 17.34
CA ILE A 3 -11.99 -5.27 16.15
C ILE A 3 -10.52 -4.98 16.47
N SER A 4 -9.65 -5.97 16.28
CA SER A 4 -8.22 -5.82 16.58
C SER A 4 -7.47 -5.03 15.51
N HIS A 5 -7.51 -5.47 14.25
CA HIS A 5 -6.78 -4.84 13.14
C HIS A 5 -7.35 -5.32 11.79
N LEU A 6 -6.93 -4.64 10.71
CA LEU A 6 -7.14 -5.11 9.35
C LEU A 6 -6.11 -6.21 9.03
N ASP A 7 -6.58 -7.45 8.83
CA ASP A 7 -5.71 -8.58 8.45
C ASP A 7 -5.27 -8.49 6.98
N HIS A 8 -6.24 -8.31 6.09
CA HIS A 8 -6.01 -8.12 4.67
C HIS A 8 -7.15 -7.34 4.01
N LEU A 9 -6.90 -6.90 2.78
CA LEU A 9 -7.92 -6.37 1.87
C LEU A 9 -7.79 -7.04 0.50
N VAL A 10 -8.76 -6.78 -0.38
CA VAL A 10 -8.74 -7.26 -1.77
C VAL A 10 -8.61 -6.06 -2.69
N LEU A 11 -7.64 -6.11 -3.61
CA LEU A 11 -7.63 -5.21 -4.77
C LEU A 11 -8.17 -5.97 -5.98
N THR A 12 -9.15 -5.37 -6.64
CA THR A 12 -9.51 -5.73 -8.00
C THR A 12 -8.60 -4.96 -8.94
N VAL A 13 -7.91 -5.66 -9.84
CA VAL A 13 -6.87 -5.09 -10.71
C VAL A 13 -7.13 -5.46 -12.16
N ALA A 14 -6.80 -4.58 -13.10
CA ALA A 14 -6.98 -4.85 -14.52
C ALA A 14 -6.02 -5.94 -15.02
N ASP A 15 -4.76 -5.87 -14.58
CA ASP A 15 -3.69 -6.81 -14.97
C ASP A 15 -2.93 -7.30 -13.75
N LEU A 16 -3.05 -8.62 -13.49
CA LEU A 16 -2.46 -9.25 -12.32
C LEU A 16 -0.93 -9.20 -12.34
N GLU A 17 -0.31 -9.38 -13.49
CA GLU A 17 1.15 -9.43 -13.62
C GLU A 17 1.75 -8.03 -13.45
N ALA A 18 1.11 -7.01 -14.03
CA ALA A 18 1.53 -5.61 -13.87
C ALA A 18 1.43 -5.16 -12.41
N THR A 19 0.35 -5.49 -11.70
CA THR A 19 0.24 -5.22 -10.26
C THR A 19 1.32 -5.95 -9.49
N ILE A 20 1.54 -7.24 -9.75
CA ILE A 20 2.55 -8.02 -9.04
C ILE A 20 3.94 -7.43 -9.25
N ASP A 21 4.36 -7.14 -10.49
CA ASP A 21 5.64 -6.47 -10.76
C ASP A 21 5.76 -5.18 -9.97
N PHE A 22 4.76 -4.31 -10.06
CA PHE A 22 4.80 -3.01 -9.41
C PHE A 22 5.01 -3.13 -7.89
N TYR A 23 4.15 -3.88 -7.19
CA TYR A 23 4.24 -3.94 -5.74
C TYR A 23 5.45 -4.73 -5.24
N THR A 24 5.93 -5.73 -5.99
CA THR A 24 7.14 -6.47 -5.60
C THR A 24 8.40 -5.65 -5.85
N ARG A 25 8.50 -4.94 -6.97
CA ARG A 25 9.67 -4.16 -7.36
C ARG A 25 9.75 -2.79 -6.66
N VAL A 26 8.63 -2.07 -6.58
CA VAL A 26 8.57 -0.69 -6.07
C VAL A 26 8.34 -0.63 -4.57
N LEU A 27 7.47 -1.50 -4.03
CA LEU A 27 7.14 -1.51 -2.60
C LEU A 27 7.87 -2.64 -1.83
N GLY A 28 8.58 -3.52 -2.53
CA GLY A 28 9.32 -4.63 -1.89
C GLY A 28 8.42 -5.72 -1.30
N MET A 29 7.13 -5.74 -1.65
CA MET A 29 6.19 -6.76 -1.15
C MET A 29 6.56 -8.15 -1.68
N GLN A 30 6.13 -9.18 -0.96
CA GLN A 30 6.41 -10.57 -1.34
C GLN A 30 5.19 -11.20 -2.03
N LEU A 31 5.38 -11.72 -3.24
CA LEU A 31 4.35 -12.48 -3.91
C LEU A 31 4.13 -13.82 -3.20
N VAL A 32 2.89 -14.07 -2.79
CA VAL A 32 2.45 -15.33 -2.22
C VAL A 32 1.41 -15.96 -3.13
N THR A 33 1.55 -17.27 -3.37
CA THR A 33 0.52 -18.09 -4.01
C THR A 33 -0.08 -19.02 -2.99
N PHE A 34 -1.41 -19.08 -2.90
CA PHE A 34 -2.10 -19.90 -1.89
C PHE A 34 -3.42 -20.45 -2.44
N GLY A 35 -3.92 -21.50 -1.79
CA GLY A 35 -5.12 -22.20 -2.24
C GLY A 35 -5.02 -22.63 -3.71
N GLU A 36 -6.12 -22.45 -4.45
CA GLU A 36 -6.25 -22.80 -5.87
C GLU A 36 -5.57 -21.75 -6.79
N GLY A 37 -4.29 -21.45 -6.53
CA GLY A 37 -3.51 -20.52 -7.36
C GLY A 37 -3.80 -19.04 -7.13
N ARG A 38 -4.51 -18.69 -6.05
CA ARG A 38 -4.78 -17.29 -5.67
C ARG A 38 -3.48 -16.57 -5.37
N LYS A 39 -3.40 -15.30 -5.75
CA LYS A 39 -2.21 -14.45 -5.58
C LYS A 39 -2.46 -13.38 -4.52
N ALA A 40 -1.44 -13.12 -3.72
CA ALA A 40 -1.42 -12.03 -2.76
C ALA A 40 -0.04 -11.38 -2.68
N LEU A 41 -0.01 -10.14 -2.20
CA LEU A 41 1.18 -9.37 -1.90
C LEU A 41 1.30 -9.23 -0.38
N ALA A 42 2.27 -9.91 0.22
CA ALA A 42 2.51 -9.89 1.66
C ALA A 42 3.49 -8.79 2.05
N PHE A 43 3.23 -8.14 3.19
CA PHE A 43 4.09 -7.13 3.80
C PHE A 43 3.87 -7.12 5.32
N GLY A 44 4.96 -7.08 6.10
CA GLY A 44 4.87 -7.25 7.55
C GLY A 44 4.10 -8.53 7.93
N ASN A 45 3.03 -8.36 8.69
CA ASN A 45 2.13 -9.45 9.11
C ASN A 45 0.76 -9.39 8.39
N GLN A 46 0.67 -8.68 7.27
CA GLN A 46 -0.56 -8.42 6.52
C GLN A 46 -0.37 -8.78 5.04
N LYS A 47 -1.46 -8.76 4.28
CA LYS A 47 -1.41 -8.95 2.83
C LYS A 47 -2.51 -8.21 2.08
N ILE A 48 -2.31 -8.08 0.77
CA ILE A 48 -3.34 -7.71 -0.19
C ILE A 48 -3.61 -8.91 -1.09
N ASN A 49 -4.84 -9.42 -1.08
CA ASN A 49 -5.26 -10.41 -2.07
C ASN A 49 -5.57 -9.71 -3.39
N LEU A 50 -5.23 -10.35 -4.51
CA LEU A 50 -5.44 -9.80 -5.84
C LEU A 50 -6.51 -10.58 -6.59
N HIS A 51 -7.52 -9.87 -7.07
CA HIS A 51 -8.53 -10.39 -7.99
C HIS A 51 -8.38 -9.67 -9.33
N GLN A 52 -8.26 -10.41 -10.43
CA GLN A 52 -8.27 -9.79 -11.75
C GLN A 52 -9.70 -9.39 -12.13
N ALA A 53 -9.90 -8.19 -12.67
CA ALA A 53 -11.19 -7.70 -13.12
C ALA A 53 -11.83 -8.66 -14.14
N GLY A 54 -13.11 -8.99 -13.93
CA GLY A 54 -13.84 -10.00 -14.72
C GLY A 54 -13.50 -11.45 -14.38
N ARG A 55 -12.60 -11.70 -13.43
CA ARG A 55 -12.21 -13.03 -12.93
C ARG A 55 -12.13 -13.05 -11.40
N GLU A 56 -12.96 -12.26 -10.73
CA GLU A 56 -12.95 -12.17 -9.28
C GLU A 56 -13.55 -13.44 -8.64
N PHE A 57 -13.06 -13.77 -7.44
CA PHE A 57 -13.65 -14.84 -6.63
C PHE A 57 -14.82 -14.31 -5.80
N GLU A 58 -15.83 -15.15 -5.60
CA GLU A 58 -16.93 -14.86 -4.68
C GLU A 58 -16.62 -15.35 -3.25
N PRO A 59 -17.13 -14.66 -2.21
CA PRO A 59 -17.79 -13.35 -2.27
C PRO A 59 -16.80 -12.20 -2.51
N LYS A 60 -17.27 -11.10 -3.10
CA LYS A 60 -16.49 -9.88 -3.34
C LYS A 60 -17.26 -8.61 -2.99
N ALA A 61 -16.60 -7.45 -3.09
CA ALA A 61 -17.26 -6.16 -3.02
C ALA A 61 -18.37 -6.06 -4.07
N GLU A 62 -19.47 -5.38 -3.76
CA GLU A 62 -20.62 -5.25 -4.68
C GLU A 62 -20.24 -4.63 -6.03
N ARG A 63 -19.27 -3.69 -6.02
CA ARG A 63 -18.76 -3.00 -7.20
C ARG A 63 -17.23 -3.09 -7.25
N PRO A 64 -16.65 -4.26 -7.60
CA PRO A 64 -15.20 -4.43 -7.67
C PRO A 64 -14.66 -3.54 -8.79
N THR A 65 -13.80 -2.57 -8.43
CA THR A 65 -13.39 -1.50 -9.34
C THR A 65 -11.88 -1.30 -9.27
N PRO A 66 -11.12 -1.55 -10.36
CA PRO A 66 -9.73 -1.14 -10.43
C PRO A 66 -9.56 0.36 -10.22
N GLY A 67 -8.53 0.75 -9.49
CA GLY A 67 -8.23 2.16 -9.21
C GLY A 67 -9.07 2.81 -8.12
N SER A 68 -9.92 2.05 -7.43
CA SER A 68 -10.81 2.61 -6.40
C SER A 68 -10.20 2.69 -5.01
N ALA A 69 -8.97 2.20 -4.81
CA ALA A 69 -8.32 2.18 -3.50
C ALA A 69 -7.49 3.44 -3.24
N ASP A 70 -7.46 3.83 -1.98
CA ASP A 70 -6.63 4.89 -1.43
C ASP A 70 -6.03 4.35 -0.12
N LEU A 71 -4.73 4.04 -0.14
CA LEU A 71 -4.06 3.24 0.88
C LEU A 71 -2.82 3.95 1.42
N CYS A 72 -2.71 4.04 2.74
CA CYS A 72 -1.52 4.55 3.42
C CYS A 72 -0.75 3.41 4.09
N PHE A 73 0.55 3.31 3.79
CA PHE A 73 1.48 2.36 4.39
C PHE A 73 2.54 3.08 5.22
N ILE A 74 2.72 2.61 6.45
CA ILE A 74 3.87 2.99 7.25
C ILE A 74 5.08 2.18 6.80
N VAL A 75 6.11 2.88 6.35
CA VAL A 75 7.40 2.28 5.96
C VAL A 75 8.44 2.54 7.05
N ALA A 76 9.29 1.55 7.32
CA ALA A 76 10.40 1.71 8.27
C ALA A 76 11.60 2.43 7.63
N THR A 77 11.72 2.37 6.30
CA THR A 77 12.73 3.06 5.53
C THR A 77 12.54 4.58 5.63
N PRO A 78 13.61 5.37 5.89
CA PRO A 78 13.51 6.83 5.90
C PRO A 78 12.94 7.38 4.59
N LEU A 79 12.03 8.35 4.69
CA LEU A 79 11.25 8.84 3.56
C LEU A 79 12.13 9.40 2.42
N GLU A 80 13.29 9.97 2.74
CA GLU A 80 14.28 10.42 1.77
C GLU A 80 14.80 9.26 0.91
N GLN A 81 15.04 8.10 1.51
CA GLN A 81 15.48 6.90 0.79
C GLN A 81 14.34 6.29 -0.02
N VAL A 82 13.10 6.38 0.48
CA VAL A 82 11.89 5.99 -0.28
C VAL A 82 11.78 6.85 -1.54
N ILE A 83 11.88 8.17 -1.42
CA ILE A 83 11.85 9.11 -2.56
C ILE A 83 12.93 8.76 -3.58
N ALA A 84 14.17 8.54 -3.13
CA ALA A 84 15.27 8.17 -4.01
C ALA A 84 15.02 6.82 -4.71
N HIS A 85 14.47 5.84 -4.00
CA HIS A 85 14.09 4.55 -4.57
C HIS A 85 13.00 4.70 -5.65
N LEU A 86 11.94 5.46 -5.37
CA LEU A 86 10.86 5.71 -6.33
C LEU A 86 11.39 6.37 -7.61
N GLN A 87 12.28 7.37 -7.48
CA GLN A 87 12.93 8.01 -8.62
C GLN A 87 13.77 7.02 -9.43
N ALA A 88 14.54 6.15 -8.77
CA ALA A 88 15.33 5.10 -9.43
C ALA A 88 14.45 4.06 -10.14
N GLN A 89 13.27 3.77 -9.60
CA GLN A 89 12.25 2.91 -10.23
C GLN A 89 11.41 3.63 -11.29
N GLN A 90 11.72 4.90 -11.58
CA GLN A 90 11.00 5.76 -12.53
C GLN A 90 9.50 5.91 -12.21
N VAL A 91 9.18 5.91 -10.92
CA VAL A 91 7.82 6.11 -10.41
C VAL A 91 7.61 7.58 -10.09
N ALA A 92 6.59 8.18 -10.69
CA ALA A 92 6.24 9.57 -10.45
C ALA A 92 5.67 9.75 -9.03
N ILE A 93 6.21 10.74 -8.30
CA ILE A 93 5.65 11.21 -7.04
C ILE A 93 4.57 12.23 -7.38
N ALA A 94 3.32 11.93 -7.01
CA ALA A 94 2.18 12.80 -7.24
C ALA A 94 2.17 14.01 -6.28
N GLU A 95 2.58 13.79 -5.03
CA GLU A 95 2.73 14.84 -4.01
C GLU A 95 3.72 14.37 -2.94
N GLY A 96 4.43 15.30 -2.32
CA GLY A 96 5.27 15.04 -1.15
C GLY A 96 6.75 15.39 -1.34
N PRO A 97 7.54 15.34 -0.26
CA PRO A 97 7.12 14.95 1.10
C PRO A 97 6.29 16.04 1.80
N VAL A 98 5.17 15.65 2.42
CA VAL A 98 4.22 16.56 3.10
C VAL A 98 3.74 15.95 4.41
N GLN A 99 3.37 16.79 5.39
CA GLN A 99 2.80 16.32 6.65
C GLN A 99 1.32 15.94 6.47
N ARG A 100 0.91 14.87 7.15
CA ARG A 100 -0.46 14.34 7.19
C ARG A 100 -0.80 13.87 8.61
N THR A 101 -2.08 13.57 8.81
CA THR A 101 -2.59 12.98 10.05
C THR A 101 -2.73 11.47 9.85
N GLY A 102 -1.89 10.69 10.51
CA GLY A 102 -2.02 9.24 10.56
C GLY A 102 -2.97 8.79 11.67
N ALA A 103 -3.25 7.49 11.70
CA ALA A 103 -4.17 6.90 12.68
C ALA A 103 -3.72 7.06 14.14
N THR A 104 -2.39 7.11 14.39
CA THR A 104 -1.80 7.17 15.74
C THR A 104 -1.06 8.47 16.02
N GLY A 105 -1.06 9.43 15.09
CA GLY A 105 -0.32 10.69 15.22
C GLY A 105 0.11 11.27 13.87
N PRO A 106 0.83 12.40 13.88
CA PRO A 106 1.33 13.02 12.66
C PRO A 106 2.30 12.11 11.90
N ILE A 107 2.19 12.10 10.58
CA ILE A 107 3.05 11.34 9.67
C ILE A 107 3.59 12.27 8.59
N ARG A 108 4.68 11.87 7.94
CA ARG A 108 5.22 12.54 6.74
C ARG A 108 5.17 11.58 5.57
N SER A 109 4.62 12.04 4.46
CA SER A 109 4.10 11.17 3.41
C SER A 109 4.52 11.60 2.02
N VAL A 110 4.65 10.63 1.12
CA VAL A 110 4.70 10.82 -0.33
C VAL A 110 3.61 9.99 -1.01
N TYR A 111 3.07 10.51 -2.10
CA TYR A 111 1.97 9.91 -2.84
C TYR A 111 2.43 9.46 -4.22
N LEU A 112 1.94 8.31 -4.66
CA LEU A 112 2.18 7.75 -5.98
C LEU A 112 0.92 7.01 -6.46
N ARG A 113 0.94 6.59 -7.74
CA ARG A 113 -0.12 5.76 -8.32
C ARG A 113 0.43 4.41 -8.70
N ASP A 114 -0.34 3.37 -8.41
CA ASP A 114 -0.09 2.03 -8.94
C ASP A 114 -0.60 1.90 -10.39
N PRO A 115 -0.44 0.73 -11.05
CA PRO A 115 -0.84 0.54 -12.45
C PRO A 115 -2.34 0.78 -12.73
N ASP A 116 -3.20 0.56 -11.74
CA ASP A 116 -4.65 0.78 -11.84
C ASP A 116 -5.05 2.20 -11.38
N HIS A 117 -4.08 3.05 -11.04
CA HIS A 117 -4.26 4.40 -10.50
C HIS A 117 -4.83 4.48 -9.09
N ASN A 118 -4.76 3.40 -8.30
CA ASN A 118 -4.99 3.49 -6.86
C ASN A 118 -4.03 4.53 -6.26
N LEU A 119 -4.50 5.32 -5.31
CA LEU A 119 -3.64 6.26 -4.60
C LEU A 119 -2.89 5.51 -3.51
N ILE A 120 -1.56 5.54 -3.58
CA ILE A 120 -0.70 4.90 -2.60
C ILE A 120 0.06 6.00 -1.86
N GLU A 121 -0.05 6.00 -0.54
CA GLU A 121 0.67 6.88 0.37
C GLU A 121 1.72 6.05 1.12
N LEU A 122 2.98 6.49 1.07
CA LEU A 122 4.08 5.89 1.85
C LEU A 122 4.55 6.90 2.90
N SER A 123 4.59 6.48 4.16
CA SER A 123 4.77 7.42 5.27
C SER A 123 5.71 6.91 6.36
N ASN A 124 6.42 7.85 6.99
CA ASN A 124 7.03 7.61 8.31
C ASN A 124 6.22 8.35 9.39
N PRO A 125 6.10 7.79 10.61
CA PRO A 125 5.65 8.55 11.77
C PRO A 125 6.59 9.72 12.05
N LEU A 126 6.02 10.87 12.40
CA LEU A 126 6.80 11.93 12.99
C LEU A 126 6.90 11.64 14.49
N GLU A 127 8.11 11.53 15.02
CA GLU A 127 8.29 11.50 16.46
C GLU A 127 7.63 12.75 17.05
N HIS A 128 6.82 12.57 18.10
CA HIS A 128 6.48 13.71 18.96
C HIS A 128 7.82 14.26 19.47
N PRO A 129 8.06 15.59 19.42
CA PRO A 129 9.15 16.15 20.20
C PRO A 129 8.92 15.65 21.62
N LEU A 130 9.89 14.92 22.17
CA LEU A 130 9.93 14.63 23.60
C LEU A 130 9.70 15.97 24.29
N GLU A 131 8.57 16.14 25.00
CA GLU A 131 8.47 17.26 25.93
C GLU A 131 9.64 17.08 26.91
N PRO A 132 10.60 18.01 26.98
CA PRO A 132 11.67 17.89 27.93
C PRO A 132 11.09 18.12 29.32
N ASN A 133 10.93 17.03 30.07
CA ASN A 133 10.63 16.96 31.51
C ASN A 133 9.36 17.70 32.00
N ALA A 134 8.32 16.93 32.31
CA ALA A 134 7.38 17.27 33.39
C ALA A 134 7.91 16.73 34.73
#